data_AF-W1XGR4-F1
#
_entry.id   AF-W1XGR4-F1
#
_cell.length_a   1.000
_cell.length_b   1.000
_cell.length_c   1.000
_cell.angle_alpha   90.00
_cell.angle_beta   90.00
_cell.angle_gamma   90.00
#
_symmetry.space_group_name_H-M   'P 1'
#
loop_
_entity.id
_entity.type
_entity.pdbx_description
1 polymer ?
#
loop_
_entity_poly.entity_id
_entity_poly.type
_entity_poly.pdbx_seq_one_letter_code
_entity_poly.pdbx_strand_id
1 'polypeptide(L)'
;VIEEHITVNPSSPAFRHGKSLGSGKNKDWSRVKFGAGRYRLFFRYSEKEKVIILGWMNDENTLRTYGKKTDAYTVFSKMLKRGHPPADWETLTRETEEPH
;
A
#
# COMPACT_ATOMS: atom_id res chain seq x y z
N VAL A 1 -13.72 -4.92 -3.04
CA VAL A 1 -12.56 -4.03 -2.74
C VAL A 1 -11.63 -3.85 -3.94
N ILE A 2 -11.07 -4.92 -4.51
CA ILE A 2 -10.17 -4.79 -5.66
C ILE A 2 -10.99 -4.37 -6.90
N GLU A 3 -11.88 -5.24 -7.37
CA GLU A 3 -12.66 -5.04 -8.60
C GLU A 3 -13.64 -3.87 -8.57
N GLU A 4 -14.20 -3.58 -7.40
CA GLU A 4 -15.26 -2.55 -7.28
C GLU A 4 -14.72 -1.17 -6.93
N HIS A 5 -13.45 -1.06 -6.49
CA HIS A 5 -12.92 0.21 -6.00
C HIS A 5 -11.59 0.56 -6.67
N ILE A 6 -10.54 -0.24 -6.45
CA ILE A 6 -9.20 0.15 -6.90
C ILE A 6 -9.07 0.05 -8.41
N THR A 7 -9.71 -0.91 -9.07
CA THR A 7 -9.70 -1.02 -10.54
C THR A 7 -10.60 0.02 -11.22
N VAL A 8 -11.64 0.51 -10.54
CA VAL A 8 -12.57 1.53 -11.09
C VAL A 8 -11.91 2.91 -11.17
N ASN A 9 -11.22 3.33 -10.11
CA ASN A 9 -10.50 4.61 -10.09
C ASN A 9 -9.30 4.57 -9.13
N PRO A 10 -8.16 3.97 -9.55
CA PRO A 10 -6.99 3.78 -8.67
C PRO A 10 -6.32 5.08 -8.24
N SER A 11 -6.51 6.19 -8.98
CA SER A 11 -5.95 7.50 -8.66
C SER A 11 -6.83 8.36 -7.74
N SER A 12 -7.96 7.81 -7.28
CA SER A 12 -8.90 8.52 -6.41
C SER A 12 -8.22 9.14 -5.18
N PRO A 13 -8.45 10.42 -4.88
CA PRO A 13 -7.92 11.07 -3.68
C PRO A 13 -8.32 10.36 -2.37
N ALA A 14 -9.41 9.59 -2.37
CA ALA A 14 -9.84 8.78 -1.22
C ALA A 14 -8.79 7.73 -0.79
N PHE A 15 -7.92 7.30 -1.72
CA PHE A 15 -6.88 6.33 -1.43
C PHE A 15 -5.59 6.94 -0.87
N ARG A 16 -5.45 8.27 -0.85
CA ARG A 16 -4.28 8.94 -0.26
C ARG A 16 -4.22 8.69 1.25
N HIS A 17 -3.06 8.27 1.77
CA HIS A 17 -2.87 8.07 3.22
C HIS A 17 -2.44 9.34 3.97
N GLY A 18 -2.19 10.44 3.26
CA GLY A 18 -1.78 11.71 3.86
C GLY A 18 -0.40 11.61 4.51
N LYS A 19 -0.35 11.78 5.84
CA LYS A 19 0.89 11.69 6.64
C LYS A 19 1.06 10.33 7.34
N SER A 20 0.16 9.37 7.11
CA SER A 20 0.15 8.11 7.87
C SER A 20 1.33 7.19 7.57
N LEU A 21 1.99 7.30 6.42
CA LEU A 21 3.28 6.65 6.13
C LEU A 21 4.51 7.57 6.30
N GLY A 22 4.37 8.64 7.08
CA GLY A 22 5.40 9.65 7.30
C GLY A 22 5.33 10.82 6.32
N SER A 23 6.22 11.80 6.53
CA SER A 23 6.30 13.02 5.71
C SER A 23 7.14 12.80 4.46
N GLY A 24 6.51 12.55 3.31
CA GLY A 24 7.14 12.73 2.00
C GLY A 24 7.43 11.46 1.23
N LYS A 25 8.46 10.70 1.63
CA LYS A 25 9.07 9.64 0.78
C LYS A 25 8.11 8.53 0.33
N ASN A 26 7.00 8.32 1.04
CA ASN A 26 6.05 7.24 0.78
C ASN A 26 4.71 7.73 0.18
N LYS A 27 4.68 8.92 -0.43
CA LYS A 27 3.47 9.51 -1.01
C LYS A 27 2.92 8.74 -2.22
N ASP A 28 3.77 7.97 -2.89
CA ASP A 28 3.40 7.18 -4.07
C ASP A 28 2.58 5.93 -3.70
N TRP A 29 2.57 5.56 -2.42
CA TRP A 29 1.71 4.50 -1.92
C TRP A 29 0.29 5.03 -1.69
N SER A 30 -0.68 4.29 -2.19
CA SER A 30 -2.11 4.45 -1.93
C SER A 30 -2.58 3.40 -0.93
N ARG A 31 -3.76 3.62 -0.33
CA ARG A 31 -4.35 2.73 0.67
C ARG A 31 -5.87 2.70 0.55
N VAL A 32 -6.42 1.50 0.33
CA VAL A 32 -7.86 1.24 0.46
C VAL A 32 -8.14 0.61 1.83
N LYS A 33 -9.28 0.94 2.43
CA LYS A 33 -9.75 0.38 3.71
C LYS A 33 -10.94 -0.54 3.46
N PHE A 34 -11.03 -1.64 4.20
CA PHE A 34 -12.17 -2.56 4.12
C PHE A 34 -12.35 -3.33 5.44
N GLY A 35 -13.39 -4.18 5.50
CA GLY A 35 -13.73 -4.95 6.72
C GLY A 35 -13.98 -4.04 7.93
N ALA A 36 -14.91 -3.09 7.78
CA ALA A 36 -15.18 -2.05 8.79
C ALA A 36 -13.94 -1.20 9.17
N GLY A 37 -12.99 -1.04 8.25
CA GLY A 37 -11.77 -0.24 8.46
C GLY A 37 -10.66 -0.94 9.24
N ARG A 38 -10.83 -2.24 9.53
CA ARG A 38 -9.82 -3.08 10.18
C ARG A 38 -8.64 -3.35 9.25
N TYR A 39 -8.93 -3.62 7.98
CA TYR A 39 -7.93 -3.98 6.99
C TYR A 39 -7.59 -2.82 6.04
N ARG A 40 -6.35 -2.84 5.57
CA ARG A 40 -5.72 -1.92 4.63
C ARG A 40 -4.93 -2.74 3.63
N LEU A 41 -5.21 -2.47 2.37
CA LEU A 41 -4.37 -2.88 1.25
C LEU A 41 -3.64 -1.63 0.76
N PHE A 42 -2.30 -1.70 0.78
CA PHE A 42 -1.41 -0.70 0.22
C PHE A 42 -1.01 -1.11 -1.19
N PHE A 43 -1.10 -0.16 -2.11
CA PHE A 43 -0.84 -0.40 -3.53
C PHE A 43 -0.18 0.82 -4.18
N ARG A 44 0.46 0.61 -5.33
CA ARG A 44 0.87 1.68 -6.24
C ARG A 44 0.09 1.55 -7.54
N TYR A 45 -0.06 2.66 -8.25
CA TYR A 45 -0.71 2.70 -9.55
C TYR A 45 0.12 3.57 -10.50
N SER A 46 0.39 3.04 -11.69
CA SER A 46 1.01 3.79 -12.78
C SER A 46 -0.05 4.20 -13.78
N GLU A 47 -0.28 5.51 -13.91
CA GLU A 47 -1.17 6.07 -14.92
C GLU A 47 -0.65 5.81 -16.34
N LYS A 48 0.68 5.79 -16.52
CA LYS A 48 1.35 5.57 -17.80
C LYS A 48 1.14 4.14 -18.29
N GLU A 49 1.33 3.16 -17.42
CA GLU A 49 1.26 1.73 -17.77
C GLU A 49 -0.12 1.12 -17.54
N LYS A 50 -1.03 1.84 -16.85
CA LYS A 50 -2.35 1.37 -16.42
C LYS A 50 -2.27 0.10 -15.56
N VAL A 51 -1.20 -0.03 -14.77
CA VAL A 51 -0.92 -1.17 -13.89
C VAL A 51 -1.12 -0.78 -12.43
N ILE A 52 -1.72 -1.67 -11.65
CA ILE A 52 -1.84 -1.61 -10.20
C ILE A 52 -0.95 -2.68 -9.59
N ILE A 53 -0.02 -2.29 -8.72
CA ILE A 53 0.81 -3.24 -7.97
C ILE A 53 0.33 -3.28 -6.51
N LEU A 54 -0.01 -4.48 -6.05
CA LEU A 54 -0.37 -4.74 -4.66
C LEU A 54 0.90 -4.92 -3.84
N GLY A 55 1.19 -3.99 -2.93
CA GLY A 55 2.45 -4.03 -2.18
C GLY A 55 2.35 -4.78 -0.86
N TRP A 56 1.27 -4.58 -0.10
CA TRP A 56 1.06 -5.28 1.17
C TRP A 56 -0.36 -5.12 1.69
N MET A 57 -0.88 -6.16 2.34
CA MET A 57 -2.14 -6.15 3.06
C MET A 57 -1.91 -6.56 4.52
N ASN A 58 -2.53 -5.85 5.45
CA ASN A 58 -2.46 -6.28 6.86
C ASN A 58 -3.36 -7.50 7.12
N ASP A 59 -2.97 -8.30 8.09
CA ASP A 59 -3.67 -9.49 8.58
C ASP A 59 -4.26 -9.24 9.99
N GLU A 60 -4.78 -10.29 10.62
CA GLU A 60 -5.28 -10.29 12.00
C GLU A 60 -4.21 -9.97 13.05
N ASN A 61 -2.94 -10.18 12.76
CA ASN A 61 -1.82 -9.90 13.65
C ASN A 61 -1.37 -8.43 13.59
N THR A 62 -1.78 -7.71 12.54
CA THR A 62 -1.35 -6.34 12.23
C THR A 62 -2.51 -5.35 12.08
N LEU A 63 -3.58 -5.55 12.87
CA LEU A 63 -4.75 -4.68 12.89
C LEU A 63 -4.43 -3.24 13.28
N ARG A 64 -5.26 -2.29 12.82
CA ARG A 64 -5.14 -0.88 13.20
C ARG A 64 -5.30 -0.69 14.69
N THR A 65 -4.21 -0.23 15.31
CA THR A 65 -4.18 0.06 16.74
C THR A 65 -3.26 1.25 16.94
N TYR A 66 -3.84 2.44 17.13
CA TYR A 66 -3.05 3.68 17.17
C TYR A 66 -1.92 3.60 18.20
N GLY A 67 -0.70 3.98 17.79
CA GLY A 67 0.49 3.97 18.64
C GLY A 67 1.12 2.61 18.92
N LYS A 68 0.56 1.49 18.43
CA LYS A 68 1.17 0.16 18.61
C LYS A 68 2.22 -0.14 17.56
N LYS A 69 3.22 -0.96 17.93
CA LYS A 69 4.27 -1.44 17.02
C LYS A 69 3.75 -2.34 15.90
N THR A 70 2.63 -3.03 16.17
CA THR A 70 1.91 -3.94 15.25
C THR A 70 0.89 -3.22 14.38
N ASP A 71 0.71 -1.91 14.58
CA ASP A 71 -0.20 -1.13 13.77
C ASP A 71 0.15 -1.20 12.27
N ALA A 72 -0.86 -1.39 11.42
CA ALA A 72 -0.69 -1.50 9.97
C ALA A 72 0.20 -0.40 9.34
N TYR A 73 0.09 0.87 9.78
CA TYR A 73 0.95 1.93 9.26
C TYR A 73 2.38 1.81 9.76
N THR A 74 2.56 1.43 11.02
CA THR A 74 3.88 1.23 11.62
C THR A 74 4.61 0.07 10.96
N VAL A 75 3.91 -1.04 10.71
CA VAL A 75 4.46 -2.23 10.04
C VAL A 75 4.86 -1.89 8.62
N PHE A 76 3.93 -1.36 7.81
CA PHE A 76 4.23 -1.03 6.43
C PHE A 76 5.31 0.06 6.29
N SER A 77 5.32 1.06 7.18
CA SER A 77 6.40 2.07 7.17
C SER A 77 7.78 1.47 7.48
N LYS A 78 7.85 0.46 8.35
CA LYS A 78 9.12 -0.25 8.63
C LYS A 78 9.54 -1.13 7.47
N MET A 79 8.58 -1.78 6.81
CA MET A 79 8.79 -2.55 5.59
C MET A 79 9.43 -1.67 4.50
N LEU A 80 8.82 -0.51 4.19
CA LEU A 80 9.37 0.44 3.22
C LEU A 80 10.78 0.95 3.60
N LYS A 81 11.03 1.19 4.89
CA LYS A 81 12.39 1.57 5.36
C LYS A 81 13.43 0.47 5.16
N ARG A 82 13.02 -0.78 5.10
CA ARG A 82 13.88 -1.94 4.82
C ARG A 82 14.02 -2.22 3.32
N GLY A 83 13.36 -1.46 2.46
CA GLY A 83 13.40 -1.64 1.01
C GLY A 83 12.44 -2.68 0.46
N HIS A 84 11.48 -3.15 1.28
CA HIS A 84 10.49 -4.14 0.83
C HIS A 84 9.08 -3.67 1.16
N PRO A 85 8.17 -3.47 0.19
CA PRO A 85 8.43 -3.50 -1.25
C PRO A 85 9.43 -2.40 -1.70
N PRO A 86 10.10 -2.58 -2.85
CA PRO A 86 11.02 -1.60 -3.43
C PRO A 86 10.37 -0.23 -3.66
N ALA A 87 11.20 0.82 -3.62
CA ALA A 87 10.73 2.20 -3.77
C ALA A 87 10.61 2.63 -5.24
N ASP A 88 11.46 2.13 -6.13
CA ASP A 88 11.40 2.43 -7.56
C ASP A 88 10.39 1.54 -8.28
N TRP A 89 9.78 2.07 -9.32
CA TRP A 89 8.74 1.36 -10.07
C TRP A 89 9.30 0.17 -10.86
N GLU A 90 10.48 0.33 -11.45
CA GLU A 90 11.11 -0.69 -12.29
C GLU A 90 11.42 -1.97 -11.52
N THR A 91 12.08 -1.87 -10.36
CA THR A 91 12.37 -3.00 -9.49
C THR A 91 11.07 -3.62 -8.96
N LEU A 92 10.08 -2.79 -8.62
CA LEU A 92 8.79 -3.28 -8.14
C LEU A 92 8.06 -4.11 -9.20
N THR A 93 8.03 -3.66 -10.46
CA THR A 93 7.42 -4.41 -11.56
C THR A 93 8.19 -5.70 -11.83
N ARG A 94 9.53 -5.64 -11.87
CA ARG A 94 10.36 -6.83 -12.06
C ARG A 94 10.10 -7.91 -11.01
N GLU A 95 10.04 -7.53 -9.73
CA GLU A 95 9.74 -8.48 -8.64
C GLU A 95 8.36 -9.15 -8.80
N THR A 96 7.39 -8.49 -9.45
CA THR A 96 6.06 -9.08 -9.69
C THR A 96 5.97 -10.00 -10.91
N GLU A 97 6.95 -9.91 -11.82
CA GLU A 97 7.04 -10.75 -13.02
C GLU A 97 7.91 -11.99 -12.79
N GLU A 98 8.81 -11.95 -11.81
CA GLU A 98 9.61 -13.10 -11.41
C GLU A 98 8.75 -14.14 -10.67
N PRO A 99 8.81 -15.44 -11.07
CA PRO A 99 8.13 -16.49 -10.32
C PRO A 99 8.74 -16.65 -8.93
N HIS A 100 7.91 -16.52 -7.89
CA HIS A 100 8.26 -16.72 -6.48
C HIS A 100 8.26 -18.19 -6.05
#